data_AF-A0A1B4XLW5-F1
#
_entry.id   AF-A0A1B4XLW5-F1
#
_cell.length_a   1.000
_cell.length_b   1.000
_cell.length_c   1.000
_cell.angle_alpha   90.00
_cell.angle_beta   90.00
_cell.angle_gamma   90.00
#
_symmetry.space_group_name_H-M   'P 1'
#
loop_
_entity.id
_entity.type
_entity.pdbx_description
1 polymer ?
#
loop_
_entity_poly.entity_id
_entity_poly.type
_entity_poly.pdbx_seq_one_letter_code
_entity_poly.pdbx_strand_id
1 'polypeptide(L)'
;MELAMEAQEIIRQSAEPEKLQSIIKQTSARLAEAQIEPTELQWTILINHLNEMLNRSREGTTLAGVDRTLFTELTPETLKIAQETTEAIGQLSEDEWYVLAVHFEVAKQNN
;
A
#
# COMPACT_ATOMS: atom_id res chain seq x y z
N MET A 1 1.50 5.67 15.54
CA MET A 1 1.55 6.56 14.36
C MET A 1 0.36 7.49 14.44
N GLU A 2 0.60 8.78 14.47
CA GLU A 2 -0.43 9.80 14.26
C GLU A 2 -0.53 10.03 12.74
N LEU A 3 -1.75 9.97 12.20
CA LEU A 3 -1.99 10.15 10.77
C LEU A 3 -2.47 11.58 10.50
N ALA A 4 -2.07 12.14 9.35
CA ALA A 4 -2.58 13.42 8.88
C ALA A 4 -4.11 13.43 8.84
N MET A 5 -4.71 14.61 8.96
CA MET A 5 -6.17 14.77 8.88
C MET A 5 -6.72 14.22 7.55
N GLU A 6 -6.00 14.41 6.46
CA GLU A 6 -6.35 13.93 5.13
C GLU A 6 -6.37 12.39 5.08
N ALA A 7 -5.38 11.73 5.68
CA ALA A 7 -5.32 10.28 5.78
C ALA A 7 -6.48 9.71 6.62
N GLN A 8 -6.83 10.39 7.71
CA GLN A 8 -7.99 10.01 8.54
C GLN A 8 -9.30 10.16 7.76
N GLU A 9 -9.42 11.21 6.94
CA GLU A 9 -10.60 11.44 6.12
C GLU A 9 -10.77 10.37 5.03
N ILE A 10 -9.68 9.97 4.36
CA ILE A 10 -9.70 8.85 3.41
C ILE A 10 -10.22 7.58 4.08
N ILE A 11 -9.71 7.26 5.27
CA ILE A 11 -10.16 6.08 6.02
C ILE A 11 -11.65 6.17 6.35
N ARG A 12 -12.12 7.33 6.81
CA ARG A 12 -13.52 7.57 7.17
C ARG A 12 -14.47 7.46 5.98
N GLN A 13 -14.03 7.90 4.80
CA GLN A 13 -14.81 7.86 3.56
C GLN A 13 -14.71 6.53 2.79
N SER A 14 -13.80 5.64 3.20
CA SER A 14 -13.67 4.31 2.61
C SER A 14 -14.99 3.56 2.68
N ALA A 15 -15.28 2.77 1.65
CA ALA A 15 -16.42 1.85 1.66
C ALA A 15 -16.20 0.66 2.60
N GLU A 16 -14.97 0.39 3.02
CA GLU A 16 -14.60 -0.69 3.95
C GLU A 16 -13.59 -0.18 5.02
N PRO A 17 -14.00 0.77 5.89
CA PRO A 17 -13.08 1.51 6.77
C PRO A 17 -12.35 0.61 7.78
N GLU A 18 -13.04 -0.38 8.36
CA GLU A 18 -12.44 -1.32 9.31
C GLU A 18 -11.38 -2.21 8.65
N LYS A 19 -11.65 -2.68 7.43
CA LYS A 19 -10.71 -3.50 6.66
C LYS A 19 -9.50 -2.67 6.25
N LEU A 20 -9.72 -1.43 5.77
CA LEU A 20 -8.63 -0.51 5.44
C LEU A 20 -7.75 -0.22 6.66
N GLN A 21 -8.32 0.06 7.84
CA GLN A 21 -7.56 0.23 9.08
C GLN A 21 -6.74 -1.00 9.45
N SER A 22 -7.31 -2.20 9.29
CA SER A 22 -6.59 -3.46 9.52
C SER A 22 -5.39 -3.62 8.58
N ILE A 23 -5.56 -3.32 7.29
CA ILE A 23 -4.50 -3.37 6.28
C ILE A 23 -3.40 -2.35 6.59
N ILE A 24 -3.78 -1.11 6.96
CA ILE A 24 -2.84 -0.05 7.34
C ILE A 24 -2.02 -0.49 8.56
N LYS A 25 -2.67 -1.05 9.57
CA LYS A 25 -2.00 -1.53 10.78
C LYS A 25 -0.99 -2.65 10.48
N GLN A 26 -1.39 -3.62 9.66
CA GLN A 26 -0.51 -4.72 9.25
C GLN A 26 0.67 -4.21 8.43
N THR A 27 0.41 -3.35 7.44
CA THR A 27 1.44 -2.74 6.59
C THR A 27 2.42 -1.91 7.43
N SER A 28 1.92 -1.10 8.37
CA SER A 28 2.75 -0.32 9.29
C SER A 28 3.67 -1.20 10.13
N ALA A 29 3.19 -2.35 10.62
CA ALA A 29 4.02 -3.28 11.37
C ALA A 29 5.15 -3.87 10.50
N ARG A 30 4.84 -4.25 9.26
CA ARG A 30 5.85 -4.78 8.31
C ARG A 30 6.90 -3.74 7.91
N LEU A 31 6.48 -2.50 7.68
CA LEU A 31 7.40 -1.40 7.39
C LEU A 31 8.33 -1.13 8.58
N ALA A 32 7.79 -1.15 9.81
CA ALA A 32 8.59 -1.00 11.02
C ALA A 32 9.60 -2.15 11.21
N GLU A 33 9.21 -3.40 10.94
CA GLU A 33 10.11 -4.56 10.95
C GLU A 33 11.27 -4.42 9.95
N ALA A 34 11.02 -3.78 8.81
CA ALA A 34 12.02 -3.49 7.77
C ALA A 34 12.75 -2.15 7.97
N GLN A 35 12.52 -1.45 9.08
CA GLN A 35 13.09 -0.11 9.34
C GLN A 35 12.79 0.93 8.24
N ILE A 36 11.63 0.80 7.59
CA ILE A 36 11.13 1.75 6.60
C ILE A 36 10.17 2.69 7.31
N GLU A 37 10.48 3.98 7.28
CA GLU A 37 9.69 5.03 7.93
C GLU A 37 9.14 6.00 6.88
N PRO A 38 7.91 5.77 6.37
CA PRO A 38 7.27 6.74 5.50
C PRO A 38 6.98 8.03 6.26
N THR A 39 7.20 9.17 5.60
CA THR A 39 6.77 10.49 6.09
C THR A 39 5.25 10.56 6.19
N GLU A 40 4.73 11.57 6.88
CA GLU A 40 3.29 11.81 6.98
C GLU A 40 2.62 11.94 5.59
N LEU A 41 3.25 12.65 4.65
CA LEU A 41 2.76 12.77 3.28
C LEU A 41 2.76 11.42 2.53
N GLN A 42 3.82 10.62 2.69
CA GLN A 42 3.90 9.29 2.08
C GLN A 42 2.85 8.35 2.66
N TRP A 43 2.53 8.45 3.95
CA TRP A 43 1.41 7.73 4.56
C TRP A 43 0.07 8.12 3.95
N THR A 44 -0.20 9.41 3.77
CA THR A 44 -1.45 9.87 3.13
C THR A 44 -1.60 9.31 1.72
N ILE A 45 -0.51 9.35 0.92
CA ILE A 45 -0.51 8.82 -0.45
C ILE A 45 -0.68 7.29 -0.45
N LEU A 46 0.02 6.58 0.43
CA LEU A 46 -0.10 5.12 0.58
C LEU A 46 -1.52 4.72 1.00
N ILE A 47 -2.12 5.42 1.96
CA ILE A 47 -3.49 5.13 2.44
C ILE A 47 -4.52 5.35 1.33
N ASN A 48 -4.36 6.41 0.52
CA ASN A 48 -5.19 6.59 -0.66
C ASN A 48 -5.08 5.39 -1.61
N HIS A 49 -3.85 4.93 -1.89
CA HIS A 49 -3.63 3.80 -2.78
C HIS A 49 -4.22 2.49 -2.24
N LEU A 50 -4.03 2.20 -0.95
CA LEU A 50 -4.64 1.03 -0.29
C LEU A 50 -6.17 1.05 -0.36
N ASN A 51 -6.78 2.24 -0.22
CA ASN A 51 -8.23 2.40 -0.37
C ASN A 51 -8.69 2.12 -1.81
N GLU A 52 -7.94 2.57 -2.81
CA GLU A 52 -8.22 2.27 -4.21
C GLU A 52 -8.07 0.78 -4.55
N MET A 53 -7.03 0.11 -4.04
CA MET A 53 -6.86 -1.33 -4.15
C MET A 53 -8.06 -2.07 -3.54
N LEU A 54 -8.53 -1.63 -2.38
CA LEU A 54 -9.69 -2.21 -1.73
C LEU A 54 -10.98 -2.02 -2.56
N ASN A 55 -11.15 -0.87 -3.18
CA ASN A 55 -12.26 -0.63 -4.12
C ASN A 55 -12.19 -1.57 -5.33
N ARG A 56 -11.01 -1.74 -5.93
CA ARG A 56 -10.80 -2.66 -7.06
C ARG A 56 -11.13 -4.11 -6.70
N SER A 57 -10.61 -4.57 -5.56
CA SER A 57 -10.92 -5.88 -4.98
C SER A 57 -12.43 -6.09 -4.84
N ARG A 58 -13.14 -5.14 -4.23
CA ARG A 58 -14.60 -5.20 -4.04
C ARG A 58 -15.38 -5.20 -5.36
N GLU A 59 -14.94 -4.42 -6.32
CA GLU A 59 -15.63 -4.24 -7.61
C GLU A 59 -15.26 -5.33 -8.63
N GLY A 60 -14.28 -6.18 -8.32
CA GLY A 60 -13.76 -7.18 -9.25
C GLY A 60 -13.05 -6.56 -10.45
N THR A 61 -12.55 -5.33 -10.31
CA THR A 61 -11.78 -4.64 -11.33
C THR A 61 -10.29 -4.85 -11.09
N THR A 62 -9.49 -4.78 -12.15
CA THR A 62 -8.03 -4.95 -12.05
C THR A 62 -7.33 -3.71 -12.58
N LEU A 63 -6.10 -3.48 -12.13
CA LEU A 63 -5.23 -2.52 -12.77
C LEU A 63 -5.07 -2.83 -14.26
N ALA A 64 -4.91 -1.80 -15.09
CA ALA A 64 -4.40 -1.98 -16.44
C ALA A 64 -2.98 -2.56 -16.35
N GLY A 65 -2.66 -3.57 -17.18
CA GLY A 65 -1.39 -4.28 -17.10
C GLY A 65 -0.19 -3.33 -17.05
N VAL A 66 0.72 -3.57 -16.10
CA VAL A 66 1.91 -2.73 -15.90
C VAL A 66 3.12 -3.33 -16.61
N ASP A 67 4.00 -2.48 -17.13
CA ASP A 67 5.28 -2.94 -17.65
C ASP A 67 6.22 -3.29 -16.49
N ARG A 68 6.42 -4.60 -16.27
CA ARG A 68 7.26 -5.11 -15.18
C ARG A 68 8.72 -4.65 -15.28
N THR A 69 9.18 -4.26 -16.47
CA THR A 69 10.55 -3.75 -16.68
C THR A 69 10.78 -2.39 -16.02
N LEU A 70 9.73 -1.65 -15.66
CA LEU A 70 9.83 -0.39 -14.93
C LEU A 70 10.13 -0.58 -13.44
N PHE A 71 10.04 -1.80 -12.91
CA PHE A 71 10.19 -2.09 -11.48
C PHE A 71 11.50 -2.80 -11.13
N THR A 72 12.52 -2.69 -11.98
CA THR A 72 13.82 -3.37 -11.78
C THR A 72 14.61 -2.86 -10.57
N GLU A 73 14.25 -1.68 -10.04
CA GLU A 73 14.90 -1.08 -8.87
C GLU A 73 14.25 -1.47 -7.54
N LEU A 74 13.11 -2.19 -7.58
CA LEU A 74 12.45 -2.64 -6.36
C LEU A 74 13.26 -3.73 -5.67
N THR A 75 13.42 -3.59 -4.36
CA THR A 75 14.15 -4.57 -3.55
C THR A 75 13.27 -5.77 -3.17
N PRO A 76 13.84 -6.98 -2.97
CA PRO A 76 13.06 -8.14 -2.53
C PRO A 76 12.28 -7.91 -1.23
N GLU A 77 12.79 -7.04 -0.36
CA GLU A 77 12.14 -6.66 0.90
C GLU A 77 10.85 -5.87 0.67
N THR A 78 10.88 -4.81 -0.16
CA THR A 78 9.69 -3.99 -0.44
C THR A 78 8.66 -4.75 -1.25
N LEU A 79 9.11 -5.58 -2.19
CA LEU A 79 8.25 -6.52 -2.94
C LEU A 79 7.53 -7.50 -2.01
N LYS A 80 8.24 -8.07 -1.02
CA LYS A 80 7.64 -9.00 -0.07
C LYS A 80 6.56 -8.33 0.78
N ILE A 81 6.81 -7.13 1.29
CA ILE A 81 5.81 -6.38 2.07
C ILE A 81 4.59 -6.08 1.20
N ALA A 82 4.80 -5.66 -0.05
CA ALA A 82 3.69 -5.37 -0.97
C ALA A 82 2.88 -6.60 -1.33
N GLN A 83 3.53 -7.75 -1.52
CA GLN A 83 2.85 -9.02 -1.71
C GLN A 83 1.96 -9.36 -0.52
N GLU A 84 2.51 -9.36 0.69
CA GLU A 84 1.75 -9.70 1.91
C GLU A 84 0.56 -8.74 2.12
N THR A 85 0.75 -7.43 1.87
CA THR A 85 -0.34 -6.44 1.95
C THR A 85 -1.41 -6.68 0.88
N THR A 86 -1.03 -7.02 -0.35
CA THR A 86 -1.96 -7.31 -1.45
C THR A 86 -2.75 -8.60 -1.19
N GLU A 87 -2.11 -9.62 -0.64
CA GLU A 87 -2.74 -10.87 -0.20
C GLU A 87 -3.77 -10.63 0.93
N ALA A 88 -3.47 -9.73 1.86
CA ALA A 88 -4.40 -9.35 2.93
C ALA A 88 -5.65 -8.61 2.41
N ILE A 89 -5.55 -7.89 1.29
CA ILE A 89 -6.71 -7.28 0.61
C ILE A 89 -7.54 -8.36 -0.10
N GLY A 90 -6.86 -9.24 -0.82
CA GLY A 90 -7.43 -10.34 -1.60
C GLY A 90 -8.07 -9.90 -2.91
N GLN A 91 -8.31 -10.83 -3.83
CA GLN A 91 -9.00 -10.59 -5.11
C GLN A 91 -8.36 -9.49 -5.97
N LEU A 92 -7.03 -9.44 -6.00
CA LEU A 92 -6.24 -8.46 -6.75
C LEU A 92 -5.35 -9.17 -7.77
N SER A 93 -4.98 -8.47 -8.85
CA SER A 93 -3.98 -8.96 -9.80
C SER A 93 -2.58 -8.88 -9.21
N GLU A 94 -1.65 -9.72 -9.69
CA GLU A 94 -0.24 -9.67 -9.27
C GLU A 94 0.41 -8.31 -9.53
N ASP A 95 -0.06 -7.59 -10.55
CA ASP A 95 0.49 -6.29 -10.94
C ASP A 95 0.32 -5.21 -9.84
N GLU A 96 -0.65 -5.40 -8.94
CA GLU A 96 -0.94 -4.48 -7.84
C GLU A 96 0.22 -4.38 -6.84
N TRP A 97 0.86 -5.51 -6.52
CA TRP A 97 1.95 -5.48 -5.54
C TRP A 97 3.20 -4.76 -6.10
N TYR A 98 3.35 -4.65 -7.42
CA TYR A 98 4.50 -3.96 -8.01
C TYR A 98 4.35 -2.45 -7.85
N VAL A 99 3.14 -1.94 -8.11
CA VAL A 99 2.82 -0.52 -7.90
C VAL A 99 2.87 -0.17 -6.42
N LEU A 100 2.31 -1.03 -5.56
CA LEU A 100 2.35 -0.83 -4.11
C LEU A 100 3.79 -0.79 -3.56
N ALA A 101 4.67 -1.68 -4.04
CA ALA A 101 6.07 -1.73 -3.60
C ALA A 101 6.84 -0.44 -3.87
N VAL A 102 6.46 0.36 -4.88
CA VAL A 102 7.07 1.68 -5.13
C VAL A 102 6.89 2.61 -3.92
N HIS A 103 5.74 2.58 -3.25
CA HIS A 103 5.52 3.41 -2.05
C HIS A 103 6.53 3.08 -0.94
N PHE A 104 6.85 1.79 -0.78
CA PHE A 104 7.77 1.33 0.24
C PHE A 104 9.23 1.60 -0.15
N GLU A 105 9.57 1.43 -1.42
CA GLU A 105 10.92 1.72 -1.92
C GLU A 105 11.23 3.23 -1.83
N VAL A 106 10.29 4.09 -2.19
CA VAL A 106 10.44 5.55 -2.01
C VAL A 106 10.57 5.92 -0.53
N ALA A 107 9.78 5.31 0.35
CA ALA A 107 9.89 5.56 1.79
C ALA A 107 11.23 5.06 2.37
N LYS A 108 11.78 3.96 1.84
CA LYS A 108 13.07 3.42 2.24
C LYS A 108 14.23 4.36 1.89
N GLN A 109 14.09 5.15 0.83
CA GLN A 109 15.07 6.15 0.38
C GLN A 109 15.06 7.44 1.21
N ASN A 110 14.19 7.58 2.22
CA ASN A 110 14.18 8.74 3.12
C ASN A 110 15.43 8.82 4.04
N ASN A 111 16.29 7.80 4.03
CA ASN A 111 17.51 7.70 4.85
C ASN A 111 18.76 8.20 4.13
#